data_AF-A0A3M9XR22-F1
#
_entry.id   AF-A0A3M9XR22-F1
#
_cell.length_a   1.000
_cell.length_b   1.000
_cell.length_c   1.000
_cell.angle_alpha   90.00
_cell.angle_beta   90.00
_cell.angle_gamma   90.00
#
_symmetry.space_group_name_H-M   'P 1'
#
loop_
_entity.id
_entity.type
_entity.pdbx_description
1 polymer ?
#
loop_
_entity_poly.entity_id
_entity_poly.type
_entity_poly.pdbx_seq_one_letter_code
_entity_poly.pdbx_strand_id
1 'polypeptide(L)'
;MKTVLTKAEFAKHVGRSRSCISGWIKAGKISSYALIGNGREARIWVQRAKDDLARSLDPSQQVSQAAPIVFDATEIHLPEDRPKGGAPTPAPPLSERERDLARRAKADADKAEHDAEAARRRLAIDEGHYVLAKDAAAAWGKELAKIMGALDTFLGTTLPRSIADECGCDWRVISARSREEWRALRAQLSDDAKSRREAIEQENRDAA
;
A
#
# COMPACT_ATOMS: atom_id res chain seq x y z
N MET A 1 -0.37 -27.39 34.56
CA MET A 1 0.00 -26.11 35.21
C MET A 1 0.02 -25.00 34.16
N LYS A 2 -0.51 -23.81 34.45
CA LYS A 2 -0.50 -22.69 33.49
C LYS A 2 0.86 -22.00 33.54
N THR A 3 1.68 -22.17 32.49
CA THR A 3 2.95 -21.43 32.37
C THR A 3 2.66 -20.02 31.91
N VAL A 4 2.99 -19.05 32.76
CA VAL A 4 2.73 -17.62 32.56
C VAL A 4 4.05 -16.87 32.59
N LEU A 5 4.39 -16.19 31.51
CA LEU A 5 5.64 -15.46 31.34
C LEU A 5 5.38 -13.97 31.12
N THR A 6 6.34 -13.12 31.46
CA THR A 6 6.30 -11.72 31.04
C THR A 6 6.48 -11.60 29.52
N LYS A 7 6.11 -10.45 28.94
CA LYS A 7 6.28 -10.19 27.50
C LYS A 7 7.74 -10.33 27.04
N ALA A 8 8.70 -9.99 27.90
CA ALA A 8 10.12 -10.10 27.59
C ALA A 8 10.61 -11.56 27.64
N GLU A 9 10.14 -12.34 28.61
CA GLU A 9 10.47 -13.77 28.73
C GLU A 9 9.82 -14.59 27.61
N PHE A 10 8.57 -14.30 27.25
CA PHE A 10 7.89 -14.95 26.12
C PHE A 10 8.58 -14.62 24.79
N ALA A 11 9.08 -13.39 24.62
CA ALA A 11 9.85 -13.00 23.44
C ALA A 11 11.12 -13.84 23.30
N LYS A 12 11.87 -14.05 24.40
CA LYS A 12 13.03 -14.95 24.43
C LYS A 12 12.63 -16.40 24.14
N HIS A 13 11.52 -16.86 24.71
CA HIS A 13 10.99 -18.22 24.53
C HIS A 13 10.64 -18.55 23.07
N VAL A 14 10.19 -17.56 22.30
CA VAL A 14 9.81 -17.70 20.88
C VAL A 14 10.91 -17.23 19.93
N GLY A 15 12.05 -16.75 20.46
CA GLY A 15 13.17 -16.26 19.65
C GLY A 15 12.87 -14.94 18.90
N ARG A 16 12.05 -14.06 19.47
CA ARG A 16 11.62 -12.79 18.85
C ARG A 16 11.91 -11.57 19.72
N SER A 17 11.87 -10.40 19.10
CA SER A 17 12.01 -9.13 19.82
C SER A 17 10.74 -8.80 20.60
N ARG A 18 10.89 -8.09 21.73
CA ARG A 18 9.77 -7.60 22.55
C ARG A 18 8.80 -6.69 21.75
N SER A 19 9.34 -5.94 20.80
CA SER A 19 8.56 -5.09 19.88
C SER A 19 7.63 -5.94 19.00
N CYS A 20 8.14 -7.05 18.46
CA CYS A 20 7.37 -8.00 17.64
C CYS A 20 6.17 -8.58 18.42
N ILE A 21 6.39 -9.03 19.66
CA ILE A 21 5.31 -9.52 20.54
C ILE A 21 4.25 -8.44 20.80
N SER A 22 4.69 -7.20 20.99
CA SER A 22 3.78 -6.07 21.22
C SER A 22 2.97 -5.73 19.96
N GLY A 23 3.57 -5.89 18.78
CA GLY A 23 2.89 -5.81 17.49
C GLY A 23 1.84 -6.91 17.31
N TRP A 24 2.16 -8.16 17.67
CA TRP A 24 1.20 -9.28 17.59
C TRP A 24 0.00 -9.11 18.51
N ILE A 25 0.21 -8.57 19.71
CA ILE A 25 -0.89 -8.24 20.63
C ILE A 25 -1.78 -7.14 20.03
N LYS A 26 -1.18 -6.06 19.49
CA LYS A 26 -1.94 -4.97 18.85
C LYS A 26 -2.71 -5.42 17.61
N ALA A 27 -2.11 -6.32 16.83
CA ALA A 27 -2.71 -6.89 15.62
C ALA A 27 -3.72 -8.01 15.91
N GLY A 28 -3.99 -8.34 17.18
CA GLY A 28 -4.93 -9.40 17.56
C GLY A 28 -4.46 -10.83 17.28
N LYS A 29 -3.19 -11.01 16.88
CA LYS A 29 -2.58 -12.33 16.62
C LYS A 29 -2.34 -13.14 17.91
N ILE A 30 -2.22 -12.44 19.03
CA ILE A 30 -2.31 -13.02 20.37
C ILE A 30 -3.60 -12.49 20.97
N SER A 31 -4.54 -13.39 21.30
CA SER A 31 -5.86 -12.99 21.78
C SER A 31 -5.79 -12.38 23.18
N SER A 32 -6.79 -11.58 23.54
CA SER A 32 -6.94 -11.05 24.91
C SER A 32 -7.04 -12.16 25.97
N TYR A 33 -7.53 -13.35 25.59
CA TYR A 33 -7.59 -14.52 26.47
C TYR A 33 -6.22 -15.14 26.79
N ALA A 34 -5.21 -14.87 25.96
CA ALA A 34 -3.82 -15.26 26.22
C ALA A 34 -3.10 -14.27 27.16
N LEU A 35 -3.71 -13.12 27.46
CA LEU A 35 -3.17 -12.10 28.35
C LEU A 35 -3.78 -12.24 29.75
N ILE A 36 -2.92 -12.24 30.77
CA ILE A 36 -3.30 -12.29 32.17
C ILE A 36 -2.87 -10.98 32.82
N GLY A 37 -3.85 -10.21 33.31
CA GLY A 37 -3.65 -8.87 33.87
C GLY A 37 -3.77 -7.75 32.83
N ASN A 38 -3.77 -6.51 33.30
CA ASN A 38 -4.02 -5.32 32.48
C ASN A 38 -2.76 -4.44 32.34
N GLY A 39 -2.62 -3.79 31.18
CA GLY A 39 -1.61 -2.75 30.98
C GLY A 39 -0.15 -3.25 30.82
N ARG A 40 0.79 -2.50 31.40
CA ARG A 40 2.25 -2.71 31.22
C ARG A 40 2.74 -4.00 31.89
N GLU A 41 2.03 -4.48 32.90
CA GLU A 41 2.35 -5.67 33.68
C GLU A 41 1.64 -6.94 33.19
N ALA A 42 0.85 -6.85 32.11
CA ALA A 42 0.17 -8.00 31.54
C ALA A 42 1.17 -9.13 31.19
N ARG A 43 0.88 -10.32 31.69
CA ARG A 43 1.64 -11.54 31.44
C ARG A 43 0.97 -12.38 30.35
N ILE A 44 1.73 -13.27 29.73
CA ILE A 44 1.30 -14.10 28.60
C ILE A 44 1.19 -15.54 29.06
N TRP A 45 0.02 -16.14 28.84
CA TRP A 45 -0.15 -17.58 28.95
C TRP A 45 0.47 -18.25 27.72
N VAL A 46 1.60 -18.93 27.94
CA VAL A 46 2.48 -19.41 26.86
C VAL A 46 1.75 -20.35 25.90
N GLN A 47 0.99 -21.31 26.44
CA GLN A 47 0.33 -22.32 25.62
C GLN A 47 -0.73 -21.68 24.70
N ARG A 48 -1.60 -20.86 25.27
CA ARG A 48 -2.66 -20.19 24.51
C ARG A 48 -2.11 -19.22 23.47
N ALA A 49 -1.06 -18.48 23.81
CA ALA A 49 -0.42 -17.57 22.87
C ALA A 49 0.25 -18.33 21.70
N LYS A 50 0.83 -19.52 21.95
CA LYS A 50 1.34 -20.39 20.88
C LYS A 50 0.20 -20.87 19.96
N ASP A 51 -0.93 -21.29 20.52
CA ASP A 51 -2.09 -21.74 19.74
C ASP A 51 -2.68 -20.61 18.89
N ASP A 52 -2.81 -19.40 19.46
CA ASP A 52 -3.30 -18.22 18.75
C ASP A 52 -2.36 -17.82 17.60
N LEU A 53 -1.04 -17.91 17.82
CA LEU A 53 -0.04 -17.65 16.79
C LEU A 53 -0.01 -18.73 15.71
N ALA A 54 -0.20 -20.00 16.06
CA ALA A 54 -0.27 -21.10 15.09
C ALA A 54 -1.47 -20.96 14.14
N ARG A 55 -2.57 -20.37 14.60
CA ARG A 55 -3.77 -20.11 13.77
C ARG A 55 -3.67 -18.84 12.93
N SER A 56 -2.94 -17.84 13.41
CA SER A 56 -2.91 -16.49 12.80
C SER A 56 -1.68 -16.22 11.94
N LEU A 57 -0.59 -17.00 12.09
CA LEU A 57 0.56 -16.92 11.18
C LEU A 57 0.41 -17.95 10.06
N ASP A 58 0.59 -17.47 8.83
CA ASP A 58 0.63 -18.31 7.64
C ASP A 58 1.87 -19.22 7.67
N PRO A 59 1.71 -20.55 7.60
CA PRO A 59 2.81 -21.51 7.56
C PRO A 59 3.82 -21.23 6.45
N SER A 60 3.37 -20.74 5.28
CA SER A 60 4.24 -20.42 4.15
C SER A 60 5.18 -19.23 4.44
N GLN A 61 4.71 -18.26 5.25
CA GLN A 61 5.50 -17.12 5.70
C GLN A 61 6.45 -17.45 6.86
N GLN A 62 6.20 -18.54 7.59
CA GLN A 62 7.08 -18.97 8.68
C GLN A 62 8.30 -19.74 8.16
N VAL A 63 8.12 -20.55 7.10
CA VAL A 63 9.19 -21.36 6.51
C VAL A 63 10.24 -20.50 5.78
N SER A 64 9.84 -19.32 5.27
CA SER A 64 10.76 -18.38 4.61
C SER A 64 11.54 -17.47 5.56
N GLN A 65 11.29 -17.53 6.87
CA GLN A 65 11.98 -16.71 7.87
C GLN A 65 13.16 -17.45 8.50
N ALA A 66 14.23 -16.70 8.80
CA ALA A 66 15.46 -17.25 9.41
C ALA A 66 15.27 -17.90 10.80
N ALA A 67 14.10 -17.72 11.45
CA ALA A 67 13.77 -18.32 12.74
C ALA A 67 12.27 -18.68 12.78
N PRO A 68 11.87 -19.85 12.24
CA PRO A 68 10.47 -20.29 12.28
C PRO A 68 10.04 -20.54 13.73
N ILE A 69 8.79 -20.22 14.03
CA ILE A 69 8.21 -20.52 15.35
C ILE A 69 7.79 -21.99 15.32
N VAL A 70 8.55 -22.84 15.99
CA VAL A 70 8.19 -24.25 16.14
C VAL A 70 7.05 -24.33 17.16
N PHE A 71 5.84 -24.57 16.68
CA PHE A 71 4.71 -24.94 17.52
C PHE A 71 4.76 -26.45 17.75
N ASP A 72 4.85 -26.87 19.02
CA ASP A 72 4.56 -28.24 19.39
C ASP A 72 3.06 -28.47 19.13
N ALA A 73 2.75 -28.96 17.94
CA ALA A 73 1.47 -29.59 17.69
C ALA A 73 1.42 -30.84 18.59
N THR A 74 0.58 -30.77 19.62
CA THR A 74 0.37 -31.87 20.56
C THR A 74 -0.11 -33.10 19.80
N GLU A 75 0.66 -34.18 19.92
CA GLU A 75 0.23 -35.58 19.89
C GLU A 75 -0.76 -35.98 18.78
N ILE A 76 -0.28 -36.03 17.54
CA ILE A 76 -0.77 -37.07 16.64
C ILE A 76 -0.08 -38.36 17.10
N HIS A 77 -0.83 -39.28 17.73
CA HIS A 77 -0.39 -40.66 17.96
C HIS A 77 -0.03 -41.30 16.61
N LEU A 78 1.22 -41.16 16.18
CA LEU A 78 1.84 -42.11 15.26
C LEU A 78 2.45 -43.24 16.09
N PRO A 79 2.44 -44.49 15.62
CA PRO A 79 2.95 -45.62 16.38
C PRO A 79 4.39 -45.35 16.82
N GLU A 80 4.64 -45.50 18.12
CA GLU A 80 5.94 -45.33 18.76
C GLU A 80 6.92 -46.40 18.25
N ASP A 81 7.64 -46.07 17.19
CA ASP A 81 8.95 -46.66 16.94
C ASP A 81 9.81 -45.66 16.16
N ARG A 82 10.35 -44.67 16.87
CA ARG A 82 11.44 -43.84 16.32
C ARG A 82 12.44 -43.46 17.41
N PRO A 83 13.74 -43.77 17.22
CA PRO A 83 14.75 -43.54 18.25
C PRO A 83 15.05 -42.05 18.41
N LYS A 84 15.34 -41.67 19.66
CA LYS A 84 15.74 -40.34 20.08
C LYS A 84 17.07 -39.92 19.44
N GLY A 85 17.11 -38.70 18.91
CA GLY A 85 18.30 -37.83 18.91
C GLY A 85 19.42 -38.18 17.92
N GLY A 86 19.22 -37.85 16.64
CA GLY A 86 20.31 -37.56 15.71
C GLY A 86 20.23 -36.11 15.29
N ALA A 87 21.34 -35.37 15.37
CA ALA A 87 21.50 -34.04 14.78
C ALA A 87 21.01 -34.05 13.31
N PRO A 88 20.45 -32.95 12.77
CA PRO A 88 19.98 -32.91 11.40
C PRO A 88 21.15 -33.24 10.47
N THR A 89 21.11 -34.44 9.88
CA THR A 89 22.03 -34.80 8.81
C THR A 89 21.75 -33.82 7.67
N PRO A 90 22.76 -33.12 7.12
CA PRO A 90 22.54 -32.24 5.99
C PRO A 90 21.87 -33.06 4.88
N ALA A 91 20.73 -32.57 4.41
CA ALA A 91 20.03 -33.19 3.28
C ALA A 91 21.04 -33.43 2.15
N PRO A 92 20.99 -34.60 1.47
CA PRO A 92 21.90 -34.85 0.36
C PRO A 92 21.77 -33.69 -0.65
N PRO A 93 22.89 -33.20 -1.21
CA PRO A 93 22.85 -32.10 -2.17
C PRO A 93 21.92 -32.52 -3.31
N LEU A 94 20.87 -31.71 -3.55
CA LEU A 94 19.92 -31.94 -4.63
C LEU A 94 20.67 -32.25 -5.92
N SER A 95 20.26 -33.31 -6.60
CA SER A 95 20.79 -33.62 -7.92
C SER A 95 20.63 -32.42 -8.85
N GLU A 96 21.51 -32.29 -9.83
CA GLU A 96 21.43 -31.18 -10.80
C GLU A 96 20.07 -31.10 -11.48
N ARG A 97 19.46 -32.26 -11.76
CA ARG A 97 18.09 -32.40 -12.28
C ARG A 97 17.02 -31.85 -11.33
N GLU A 98 17.13 -32.09 -10.02
CA GLU A 98 16.17 -31.56 -9.02
C GLU A 98 16.33 -30.05 -8.84
N ARG A 99 17.56 -29.53 -8.93
CA ARG A 99 17.81 -28.08 -8.90
C ARG A 99 17.25 -27.38 -10.14
N ASP A 100 17.29 -28.01 -11.30
CA ASP A 100 16.69 -27.48 -12.53
C ASP A 100 15.17 -27.51 -12.50
N LEU A 101 14.57 -28.58 -11.96
CA LEU A 101 13.13 -28.66 -11.74
C LEU A 101 12.64 -27.61 -10.74
N ALA A 102 13.37 -27.41 -9.63
CA ALA A 102 13.05 -26.39 -8.64
C ALA A 102 13.16 -24.96 -9.22
N ARG A 103 14.16 -24.71 -10.08
CA ARG A 103 14.29 -23.43 -10.80
C ARG A 103 13.13 -23.17 -11.76
N ARG A 104 12.70 -24.18 -12.52
CA ARG A 104 11.53 -24.07 -13.40
C ARG A 104 10.25 -23.85 -12.61
N ALA A 105 10.01 -24.64 -11.57
CA ALA A 105 8.83 -24.50 -10.72
C ALA A 105 8.74 -23.11 -10.08
N LYS A 106 9.88 -22.53 -9.66
CA LYS A 106 9.94 -21.15 -9.17
C LYS A 106 9.60 -20.14 -10.27
N ALA A 107 10.21 -20.27 -11.45
CA ALA A 107 9.93 -19.37 -12.57
C ALA A 107 8.46 -19.43 -13.02
N ASP A 108 7.86 -20.62 -13.01
CA ASP A 108 6.45 -20.83 -13.33
C ASP A 108 5.54 -20.22 -12.26
N ALA A 109 5.90 -20.33 -10.97
CA ALA A 109 5.18 -19.69 -9.87
C ALA A 109 5.25 -18.15 -9.96
N ASP A 110 6.44 -17.58 -10.19
CA ASP A 110 6.64 -16.14 -10.35
C ASP A 110 5.82 -15.62 -11.56
N LYS A 111 5.81 -16.38 -12.66
CA LYS A 111 5.00 -16.05 -13.84
C LYS A 111 3.50 -16.11 -13.54
N ALA A 112 3.04 -17.15 -12.84
CA ALA A 112 1.63 -17.28 -12.47
C ALA A 112 1.16 -16.15 -11.54
N GLU A 113 2.02 -15.68 -10.64
CA GLU A 113 1.74 -14.53 -9.78
C GLU A 113 1.62 -13.24 -10.59
N HIS A 114 2.57 -12.98 -11.50
CA HIS A 114 2.50 -11.82 -12.39
C HIS A 114 1.26 -11.84 -13.30
N ASP A 115 0.90 -13.01 -13.84
CA ASP A 115 -0.29 -13.17 -14.68
C ASP A 115 -1.57 -12.95 -13.86
N ALA A 116 -1.62 -13.44 -12.61
CA ALA A 116 -2.74 -13.22 -11.70
C ALA A 116 -2.90 -11.73 -11.34
N GLU A 117 -1.80 -11.02 -11.09
CA GLU A 117 -1.84 -9.57 -10.87
C GLU A 117 -2.31 -8.80 -12.10
N ALA A 118 -1.80 -9.17 -13.29
CA ALA A 118 -2.22 -8.55 -14.54
C ALA A 118 -3.72 -8.77 -14.79
N ALA A 119 -4.23 -9.97 -14.52
CA ALA A 119 -5.66 -10.28 -14.59
C ALA A 119 -6.49 -9.44 -13.61
N ARG A 120 -6.03 -9.28 -12.35
CA ARG A 120 -6.69 -8.41 -11.36
C ARG A 120 -6.73 -6.95 -11.81
N ARG A 121 -5.64 -6.43 -12.37
CA ARG A 121 -5.60 -5.04 -12.90
C ARG A 121 -6.56 -4.87 -14.07
N ARG A 122 -6.68 -5.85 -14.97
CA ARG A 122 -7.62 -5.82 -16.08
C ARG A 122 -9.07 -5.83 -15.60
N LEU A 123 -9.42 -6.73 -14.69
CA LEU A 123 -10.76 -6.76 -14.08
C LEU A 123 -11.12 -5.43 -13.43
N ALA A 124 -10.18 -4.81 -12.71
CA ALA A 124 -10.42 -3.52 -12.10
C ALA A 124 -10.55 -2.36 -13.11
N ILE A 125 -9.94 -2.45 -14.30
CA ILE A 125 -10.19 -1.51 -15.40
C ILE A 125 -11.60 -1.74 -15.97
N ASP A 126 -11.99 -2.99 -16.20
CA ASP A 126 -13.30 -3.36 -16.76
C ASP A 126 -14.45 -3.00 -15.81
N GLU A 127 -14.25 -3.16 -14.50
CA GLU A 127 -15.16 -2.72 -13.44
C GLU A 127 -15.20 -1.18 -13.28
N GLY A 128 -14.30 -0.46 -13.96
CA GLY A 128 -14.25 1.01 -13.95
C GLY A 128 -13.54 1.62 -12.74
N HIS A 129 -12.82 0.82 -11.94
CA HIS A 129 -12.01 1.33 -10.83
C HIS A 129 -10.77 2.10 -11.29
N TYR A 130 -10.26 1.78 -12.48
CA TYR A 130 -9.10 2.43 -13.06
C TYR A 130 -9.39 2.95 -14.47
N VAL A 131 -8.81 4.10 -14.78
CA VAL A 131 -8.79 4.69 -16.12
C VAL A 131 -7.36 5.01 -16.50
N LEU A 132 -7.06 4.97 -17.79
CA LEU A 132 -5.77 5.43 -18.29
C LEU A 132 -5.62 6.92 -17.98
N ALA A 133 -4.57 7.28 -17.24
CA ALA A 133 -4.32 8.66 -16.83
C ALA A 133 -4.27 9.62 -18.03
N LYS A 134 -3.75 9.15 -19.17
CA LYS A 134 -3.72 9.92 -20.43
C LYS A 134 -5.12 10.26 -20.92
N ASP A 135 -6.06 9.32 -20.86
CA ASP A 135 -7.42 9.51 -21.34
C ASP A 135 -8.22 10.38 -20.39
N ALA A 136 -8.04 10.18 -19.08
CA ALA A 136 -8.60 11.05 -18.05
C ALA A 136 -8.12 12.50 -18.21
N ALA A 137 -6.81 12.70 -18.41
CA ALA A 137 -6.23 14.02 -18.64
C ALA A 137 -6.76 14.67 -19.93
N ALA A 138 -6.91 13.88 -21.02
CA ALA A 138 -7.45 14.39 -22.28
C ALA A 138 -8.94 14.77 -22.17
N ALA A 139 -9.75 13.97 -21.49
CA ALA A 139 -11.16 14.27 -21.24
C ALA A 139 -11.30 15.52 -20.37
N TRP A 140 -10.55 15.60 -19.27
CA TRP A 140 -10.54 16.76 -18.39
C TRP A 140 -10.08 18.03 -19.11
N GLY A 141 -9.03 17.94 -19.93
CA GLY A 141 -8.54 19.06 -20.73
C GLY A 141 -9.60 19.62 -21.69
N LYS A 142 -10.40 18.74 -22.32
CA LYS A 142 -11.51 19.15 -23.19
C LYS A 142 -12.61 19.88 -22.41
N GLU A 143 -13.02 19.36 -21.26
CA GLU A 143 -14.06 19.99 -20.44
C GLU A 143 -13.59 21.33 -19.87
N LEU A 144 -12.34 21.40 -19.40
CA LEU A 144 -11.75 22.64 -18.91
C LEU A 144 -11.67 23.70 -20.03
N ALA A 145 -11.31 23.30 -21.25
CA ALA A 145 -11.29 24.21 -22.40
C ALA A 145 -12.68 24.80 -22.71
N LYS A 146 -13.75 23.99 -22.59
CA LYS A 146 -15.13 24.48 -22.76
C LYS A 146 -15.51 25.50 -21.69
N ILE A 147 -15.19 25.21 -20.42
CA ILE A 147 -15.44 26.14 -19.30
C ILE A 147 -14.69 27.45 -19.52
N MET A 148 -13.41 27.37 -19.90
CA MET A 148 -12.59 28.55 -20.18
C MET A 148 -13.16 29.38 -21.36
N GLY A 149 -13.63 28.73 -22.42
CA GLY A 149 -14.29 29.43 -23.53
C GLY A 149 -15.60 30.13 -23.13
N ALA A 150 -16.40 29.49 -22.27
CA ALA A 150 -17.62 30.10 -21.72
C ALA A 150 -17.29 31.33 -20.84
N LEU A 151 -16.25 31.22 -20.00
CA LEU A 151 -15.77 32.32 -19.17
C LEU A 151 -15.23 33.49 -20.02
N ASP A 152 -14.41 33.20 -21.04
CA ASP A 152 -13.89 34.20 -21.97
C ASP A 152 -15.03 34.97 -22.68
N THR A 153 -16.09 34.25 -23.04
CA THR A 153 -17.30 34.85 -23.63
C THR A 153 -18.03 35.72 -22.61
N PHE A 154 -18.26 35.21 -21.40
CA PHE A 154 -18.93 35.96 -20.35
C PHE A 154 -18.20 37.27 -20.01
N LEU A 155 -16.90 37.21 -19.76
CA LEU A 155 -16.05 38.37 -19.45
C LEU A 155 -15.89 39.32 -20.64
N GLY A 156 -15.91 38.77 -21.86
CA GLY A 156 -15.71 39.54 -23.08
C GLY A 156 -16.97 40.23 -23.59
N THR A 157 -18.17 39.72 -23.29
CA THR A 157 -19.42 40.25 -23.86
C THR A 157 -20.54 40.42 -22.86
N THR A 158 -20.88 39.39 -22.09
CA THR A 158 -22.09 39.41 -21.26
C THR A 158 -21.96 40.36 -20.08
N LEU A 159 -20.86 40.24 -19.32
CA LEU A 159 -20.59 41.08 -18.16
C LEU A 159 -20.41 42.56 -18.56
N PRO A 160 -19.59 42.92 -19.56
CA PRO A 160 -19.46 44.31 -20.00
C PRO A 160 -20.77 44.96 -20.43
N ARG A 161 -21.68 44.21 -21.06
CA ARG A 161 -23.00 44.73 -21.45
C ARG A 161 -23.89 45.01 -20.24
N SER A 162 -23.97 44.07 -19.30
CA SER A 162 -24.74 44.27 -18.05
C SER A 162 -24.27 45.51 -17.30
N ILE A 163 -22.95 45.69 -17.16
CA ILE A 163 -22.38 46.85 -16.48
C ILE A 163 -22.65 48.13 -17.27
N ALA A 164 -22.53 48.08 -18.60
CA ALA A 164 -22.82 49.24 -19.46
C ALA A 164 -24.29 49.68 -19.36
N ASP A 165 -25.22 48.73 -19.33
CA ASP A 165 -26.66 48.99 -19.20
C ASP A 165 -26.99 49.59 -17.83
N GLU A 166 -26.34 49.13 -16.76
CA GLU A 166 -26.54 49.63 -15.40
C GLU A 166 -25.88 51.00 -15.15
N CYS A 167 -24.70 51.24 -15.72
CA CYS A 167 -23.88 52.43 -15.45
C CYS A 167 -23.96 53.50 -16.56
N GLY A 168 -24.67 53.23 -17.66
CA GLY A 168 -24.82 54.17 -18.78
C GLY A 168 -23.51 54.47 -19.53
N CYS A 169 -22.57 53.54 -19.54
CA CYS A 169 -21.25 53.71 -20.17
C CYS A 169 -21.09 52.86 -21.45
N ASP A 170 -20.06 53.11 -22.25
CA ASP A 170 -19.83 52.33 -23.48
C ASP A 170 -19.32 50.91 -23.15
N TRP A 171 -20.12 49.90 -23.49
CA TRP A 171 -19.78 48.49 -23.30
C TRP A 171 -18.48 48.08 -24.00
N ARG A 172 -18.08 48.76 -25.09
CA ARG A 172 -16.83 48.45 -25.81
C ARG A 172 -15.61 48.79 -24.96
N VAL A 173 -15.67 49.89 -24.21
CA VAL A 173 -14.58 50.32 -23.32
C VAL A 173 -14.43 49.33 -22.17
N ILE A 174 -15.54 48.94 -21.53
CA ILE A 174 -15.53 47.92 -20.47
C ILE A 174 -15.03 46.58 -21.00
N SER A 175 -15.53 46.13 -22.16
CA SER A 175 -15.12 44.88 -22.79
C SER A 175 -13.62 44.85 -23.11
N ALA A 176 -13.07 45.95 -23.64
CA ALA A 176 -11.65 46.06 -23.91
C ALA A 176 -10.83 45.93 -22.61
N ARG A 177 -11.23 46.64 -21.55
CA ARG A 177 -10.54 46.60 -20.25
C ARG A 177 -10.65 45.23 -19.58
N SER A 178 -11.83 44.62 -19.55
CA SER A 178 -12.03 43.28 -18.99
C SER A 178 -11.16 42.23 -19.69
N ARG A 179 -11.04 42.29 -21.02
CA ARG A 179 -10.16 41.39 -21.79
C ARG A 179 -8.68 41.63 -21.51
N GLU A 180 -8.28 42.88 -21.33
CA GLU A 180 -6.90 43.23 -20.98
C GLU A 180 -6.52 42.63 -19.62
N GLU A 181 -7.31 42.90 -18.58
CA GLU A 181 -7.10 42.38 -17.23
C GLU A 181 -7.12 40.85 -17.20
N TRP A 182 -8.06 40.24 -17.92
CA TRP A 182 -8.14 38.79 -18.01
C TRP A 182 -6.91 38.17 -18.67
N ARG A 183 -6.39 38.78 -19.74
CA ARG A 183 -5.14 38.30 -20.37
C ARG A 183 -3.95 38.46 -19.43
N ALA A 184 -3.85 39.57 -18.70
CA ALA A 184 -2.79 39.81 -17.73
C ALA A 184 -2.80 38.75 -16.62
N LEU A 185 -3.98 38.46 -16.05
CA LEU A 185 -4.15 37.41 -15.05
C LEU A 185 -3.75 36.03 -15.59
N ARG A 186 -4.18 35.68 -16.81
CA ARG A 186 -3.80 34.39 -17.42
C ARG A 186 -2.29 34.27 -17.67
N ALA A 187 -1.63 35.36 -18.05
CA ALA A 187 -0.17 35.37 -18.22
C ALA A 187 0.53 35.09 -16.88
N GLN A 188 0.11 35.78 -15.81
CA GLN A 188 0.64 35.55 -14.46
C GLN A 188 0.45 34.10 -14.01
N LEU A 189 -0.76 33.54 -14.14
CA LEU A 189 -1.04 32.16 -13.76
C LEU A 189 -0.24 31.14 -14.59
N SER A 190 -0.02 31.43 -15.87
CA SER A 190 0.83 30.60 -16.74
C SER A 190 2.28 30.57 -16.23
N ASP A 191 2.83 31.73 -15.85
CA ASP A 191 4.22 31.82 -15.40
C ASP A 191 4.41 31.22 -14.00
N ASP A 192 3.43 31.37 -13.11
CA ASP A 192 3.38 30.64 -11.84
C ASP A 192 3.39 29.12 -12.03
N ALA A 193 2.58 28.62 -12.98
CA ALA A 193 2.50 27.20 -13.26
C ALA A 193 3.81 26.64 -13.83
N LYS A 194 4.49 27.38 -14.71
CA LYS A 194 5.82 27.02 -15.21
C LYS A 194 6.84 26.97 -14.07
N SER A 195 6.85 27.99 -13.21
CA SER A 195 7.77 28.08 -12.08
C SER A 195 7.61 26.90 -11.11
N ARG A 196 6.36 26.51 -10.81
CA ARG A 196 6.08 25.32 -9.98
C ARG A 196 6.56 24.03 -10.64
N ARG A 197 6.38 23.88 -11.96
CA ARG A 197 6.86 22.70 -12.68
C ARG A 197 8.39 22.61 -12.61
N GLU A 198 9.08 23.71 -12.85
CA GLU A 198 10.54 23.78 -12.78
C GLU A 198 11.05 23.43 -11.37
N ALA A 199 10.38 23.90 -10.31
CA ALA A 199 10.72 23.54 -8.94
C ALA A 199 10.58 22.03 -8.67
N ILE A 200 9.49 21.40 -9.12
CA ILE A 200 9.27 19.96 -8.98
C ILE A 200 10.32 19.16 -9.77
N GLU A 201 10.67 19.61 -10.99
CA GLU A 201 11.70 18.97 -11.79
C GLU A 201 13.10 19.08 -11.15
N GLN A 202 13.38 20.21 -10.49
CA GLN A 202 14.64 20.41 -9.78
C GLN A 202 14.71 19.53 -8.53
N GLU A 203 13.65 19.48 -7.73
CA GLU A 203 13.56 18.60 -6.56
C GLU A 203 13.75 17.13 -6.94
N ASN A 204 13.13 16.68 -8.03
CA ASN A 204 13.29 15.32 -8.54
C ASN A 204 14.72 15.02 -9.03
N ARG A 205 15.43 16.02 -9.58
CA ARG A 205 16.84 15.87 -9.97
C ARG A 205 17.76 15.79 -8.76
N ASP A 206 17.49 16.59 -7.73
CA ASP A 206 18.31 16.62 -6.52
C ASP A 206 18.10 15.37 -5.64
N ALA A 207 16.98 14.67 -5.82
CA ALA A 207 16.66 13.42 -5.12
C ALA A 207 17.17 12.14 -5.82
N ALA A 208 17.66 12.22 -7.06
CA ALA A 208 18.11 11.10 -7.89
C ALA A 208 19.64 10.93 -7.84
#